data_AF-A0A956TFM9-F1
#
_entry.id   AF-A0A956TFM9-F1
#
_cell.length_a   1.000
_cell.length_b   1.000
_cell.length_c   1.000
_cell.angle_alpha   90.00
_cell.angle_beta   90.00
_cell.angle_gamma   90.00
#
_symmetry.space_group_name_H-M   'P 1'
#
loop_
_entity.id
_entity.type
_entity.pdbx_description
1 polymer ?
#
loop_
_entity_poly.entity_id
_entity_poly.type
_entity_poly.pdbx_seq_one_letter_code
_entity_poly.pdbx_strand_id
1 'polypeptide(L)'
;MSKNYKRAELRLLHRWIALTALHEEVLVKVAHEIYTVYKKNRIFDEGLLDSCRAMDEMFEQGKTHEKELESNLSEVAKKNKVTGFLSQQFVRYNLQAYRRSLGENIVELGNRALHLTEAKVDFCDSRVVKGLCKRARRYKQDADAVWDEMVILHKERRESGERQPTSALEWIIIKGDSVARKLLSNQHIRNKLLGVLGWKPEAKDAVEEEYKAEMVQNPLGEEGSPEE
;
A
#
# COMPACT_ATOMS: atom_id res chain seq x y z
N MET A 1 28.28 -22.39 -4.38
CA MET A 1 26.85 -22.46 -4.08
C MET A 1 26.22 -21.07 -3.86
N SER A 2 27.02 -20.07 -3.45
CA SER A 2 26.68 -18.65 -3.25
C SER A 2 25.85 -17.93 -4.31
N LYS A 3 26.04 -18.24 -5.61
CA LYS A 3 25.22 -17.63 -6.67
C LYS A 3 23.76 -18.10 -6.64
N ASN A 4 23.46 -19.28 -6.09
CA ASN A 4 22.10 -19.82 -6.02
C ASN A 4 21.31 -19.20 -4.87
N TYR A 5 21.91 -19.08 -3.67
CA TYR A 5 21.28 -18.41 -2.52
C TYR A 5 20.93 -16.96 -2.84
N LYS A 6 21.89 -16.20 -3.39
CA LYS A 6 21.66 -14.79 -3.75
C LYS A 6 20.53 -14.61 -4.77
N ARG A 7 20.41 -15.52 -5.75
CA ARG A 7 19.31 -15.49 -6.73
C ARG A 7 17.97 -15.86 -6.09
N ALA A 8 17.96 -16.83 -5.18
CA ALA A 8 16.77 -17.22 -4.45
C ALA A 8 16.28 -16.10 -3.51
N GLU A 9 17.16 -15.54 -2.66
CA GLU A 9 16.83 -14.41 -1.79
C GLU A 9 16.32 -13.20 -2.60
N LEU A 10 16.91 -12.90 -3.76
CA LEU A 10 16.45 -11.79 -4.60
C LEU A 10 15.06 -12.04 -5.19
N ARG A 11 14.76 -13.27 -5.61
CA ARG A 11 13.42 -13.65 -6.10
C ARG A 11 12.37 -13.53 -5.00
N LEU A 12 12.69 -13.99 -3.79
CA LEU A 12 11.81 -13.85 -2.62
C LEU A 12 11.58 -12.38 -2.28
N LEU A 13 12.64 -11.55 -2.29
CA LEU A 13 12.49 -10.12 -2.07
C LEU A 13 11.59 -9.47 -3.13
N HIS A 14 11.77 -9.79 -4.41
CA HIS A 14 10.91 -9.29 -5.48
C HIS A 14 9.46 -9.72 -5.25
N ARG A 15 9.22 -11.00 -4.93
CA ARG A 15 7.87 -11.49 -4.62
C ARG A 15 7.25 -10.75 -3.43
N TRP A 16 8.01 -10.54 -2.36
CA TRP A 16 7.57 -9.80 -1.18
C TRP A 16 7.21 -8.33 -1.50
N ILE A 17 8.03 -7.65 -2.30
CA ILE A 17 7.76 -6.28 -2.78
C ILE A 17 6.47 -6.25 -3.60
N ALA A 18 6.27 -7.21 -4.49
CA ALA A 18 5.08 -7.32 -5.32
C ALA A 18 3.80 -7.45 -4.46
N LEU A 19 3.82 -8.41 -3.52
CA LEU A 19 2.68 -8.72 -2.66
C LEU A 19 2.36 -7.55 -1.73
N THR A 20 3.37 -6.88 -1.19
CA THR A 20 3.19 -5.68 -0.36
C THR A 20 2.57 -4.54 -1.17
N ALA A 21 3.01 -4.32 -2.41
CA ALA A 21 2.44 -3.31 -3.28
C ALA A 21 0.98 -3.62 -3.68
N LEU A 22 0.66 -4.90 -3.93
CA LEU A 22 -0.71 -5.34 -4.20
C LEU A 22 -1.60 -5.18 -2.97
N HIS A 23 -1.10 -5.52 -1.78
CA HIS A 23 -1.79 -5.30 -0.51
C HIS A 23 -2.15 -3.82 -0.32
N GLU A 24 -1.17 -2.91 -0.44
CA GLU A 24 -1.40 -1.46 -0.33
C GLU A 24 -2.42 -0.95 -1.35
N GLU A 25 -2.34 -1.41 -2.61
CA GLU A 25 -3.32 -1.02 -3.65
C GLU A 25 -4.74 -1.49 -3.31
N VAL A 26 -4.89 -2.72 -2.81
CA VAL A 26 -6.19 -3.23 -2.39
C VAL A 26 -6.71 -2.45 -1.18
N LEU A 27 -5.86 -2.06 -0.22
CA LEU A 27 -6.28 -1.21 0.91
C LEU A 27 -6.83 0.14 0.45
N VAL A 28 -6.20 0.76 -0.56
CA VAL A 28 -6.73 2.00 -1.17
C VAL A 28 -8.10 1.75 -1.80
N LYS A 29 -8.28 0.62 -2.51
CA LYS A 29 -9.60 0.24 -3.08
C LYS A 29 -10.64 -0.01 -1.99
N VAL A 30 -10.27 -0.68 -0.89
CA VAL A 30 -11.14 -0.87 0.30
C VAL A 30 -11.59 0.48 0.82
N ALA A 31 -10.65 1.41 1.04
CA ALA A 31 -10.95 2.72 1.59
C ALA A 31 -11.89 3.54 0.69
N HIS A 32 -11.68 3.52 -0.63
CA HIS A 32 -12.59 4.18 -1.57
C HIS A 32 -14.02 3.59 -1.53
N GLU A 33 -14.14 2.27 -1.45
CA GLU A 33 -15.44 1.62 -1.37
C GLU A 33 -16.12 1.94 -0.02
N ILE A 34 -15.38 1.93 1.09
CA ILE A 34 -15.88 2.34 2.41
C ILE A 34 -16.37 3.76 2.38
N TYR A 35 -15.60 4.67 1.78
CA TYR A 35 -16.02 6.06 1.65
C TYR A 35 -17.32 6.19 0.83
N THR A 36 -17.49 5.37 -0.20
CA THR A 36 -18.73 5.30 -0.99
C THR A 36 -19.91 4.77 -0.17
N VAL A 37 -19.67 3.81 0.71
CA VAL A 37 -20.66 3.27 1.66
C VAL A 37 -21.01 4.30 2.73
N TYR A 38 -20.02 5.03 3.24
CA TYR A 38 -20.17 6.15 4.18
C TYR A 38 -21.07 7.25 3.61
N LYS A 39 -20.85 7.69 2.37
CA LYS A 39 -21.71 8.71 1.71
C LYS A 39 -23.16 8.27 1.53
N LYS A 40 -23.45 6.97 1.70
CA LYS A 40 -24.80 6.40 1.69
C LYS A 40 -25.35 6.13 3.09
N ASN A 41 -24.64 6.52 4.15
CA ASN A 41 -24.97 6.28 5.55
C ASN A 41 -25.14 4.78 5.89
N ARG A 42 -24.27 3.93 5.35
CA ARG A 42 -24.32 2.46 5.52
C ARG A 42 -23.10 1.89 6.25
N ILE A 43 -22.44 2.69 7.07
CA ILE A 43 -21.39 2.24 7.98
C ILE A 43 -21.99 2.17 9.39
N PHE A 44 -21.70 1.10 10.10
CA PHE A 44 -22.18 0.84 11.46
C PHE A 44 -21.09 1.03 12.52
N ASP A 45 -19.82 1.01 12.12
CA ASP A 45 -18.69 1.22 13.02
C ASP A 45 -18.40 2.73 13.17
N GLU A 46 -18.52 3.25 14.38
CA GLU A 46 -18.23 4.67 14.71
C GLU A 46 -16.77 5.03 14.40
N GLY A 47 -15.86 4.09 14.56
CA GLY A 47 -14.46 4.29 14.23
C GLY A 47 -14.21 4.64 12.76
N LEU A 48 -14.82 3.86 11.86
CA LEU A 48 -14.77 4.13 10.43
C LEU A 48 -15.53 5.41 10.06
N LEU A 49 -16.64 5.71 10.74
CA LEU A 49 -17.36 6.97 10.56
C LEU A 49 -16.48 8.18 10.90
N ASP A 50 -15.78 8.15 12.03
CA ASP A 50 -14.88 9.23 12.45
C ASP A 50 -13.72 9.41 11.48
N SER A 51 -13.11 8.31 11.01
CA SER A 51 -12.08 8.38 9.97
C SER A 51 -12.63 8.97 8.66
N CYS A 52 -13.86 8.64 8.26
CA CYS A 52 -14.52 9.23 7.10
C CYS A 52 -14.83 10.73 7.26
N ARG A 53 -15.27 11.15 8.45
CA ARG A 53 -15.51 12.57 8.79
C ARG A 53 -14.21 13.38 8.77
N ALA A 54 -13.14 12.85 9.35
CA ALA A 54 -11.83 13.50 9.31
C ALA A 54 -11.34 13.68 7.87
N MET A 55 -11.53 12.69 6.99
CA MET A 55 -11.22 12.85 5.56
C MET A 55 -12.08 13.92 4.89
N ASP A 56 -13.37 14.00 5.20
CA ASP A 56 -14.26 15.08 4.72
C ASP A 56 -13.72 16.47 5.10
N GLU A 57 -13.32 16.65 6.36
CA GLU A 57 -12.71 17.90 6.85
C GLU A 57 -11.41 18.23 6.09
N MET A 58 -10.55 17.24 5.86
CA MET A 58 -9.32 17.42 5.10
C MET A 58 -9.58 17.80 3.63
N PHE A 59 -10.62 17.23 3.01
CA PHE A 59 -11.03 17.61 1.66
C PHE A 59 -11.50 19.06 1.61
N GLU A 60 -12.29 19.53 2.58
CA GLU A 60 -12.78 20.90 2.63
C GLU A 60 -11.67 21.92 2.97
N GLN A 61 -10.76 21.56 3.88
CA GLN A 61 -9.55 22.36 4.15
C GLN A 61 -8.68 22.49 2.89
N GLY A 62 -8.46 21.38 2.19
CA GLY A 62 -7.70 21.36 0.93
C GLY A 62 -8.32 22.23 -0.15
N LYS A 63 -9.64 22.17 -0.34
CA LYS A 63 -10.38 23.03 -1.29
C LYS A 63 -10.31 24.50 -0.91
N THR A 64 -10.42 24.82 0.38
CA THR A 64 -10.35 26.20 0.87
C THR A 64 -8.96 26.77 0.60
N HIS A 65 -7.92 26.00 0.91
CA HIS A 65 -6.54 26.40 0.65
C HIS A 65 -6.22 26.52 -0.85
N GLU A 66 -6.75 25.62 -1.69
CA GLU A 66 -6.63 25.73 -3.15
C GLU A 66 -7.24 27.04 -3.67
N LYS A 67 -8.45 27.40 -3.21
CA LYS A 67 -9.09 28.68 -3.58
C LYS A 67 -8.30 29.90 -3.12
N GLU A 68 -7.73 29.87 -1.92
CA GLU A 68 -6.87 30.95 -1.41
C GLU A 68 -5.61 31.11 -2.28
N LEU A 69 -4.94 30.01 -2.63
CA LEU A 69 -3.77 29.99 -3.48
C LEU A 69 -4.10 30.51 -4.89
N GLU A 70 -5.23 30.10 -5.47
CA GLU A 70 -5.70 30.57 -6.78
C GLU A 70 -6.03 32.07 -6.77
N SER A 71 -6.67 32.57 -5.71
CA SER A 71 -6.96 34.00 -5.54
C SER A 71 -5.68 34.83 -5.46
N ASN A 72 -4.73 34.41 -4.61
CA ASN A 72 -3.43 35.07 -4.47
C ASN A 72 -2.63 35.05 -5.77
N LEU A 73 -2.63 33.92 -6.48
CA LEU A 73 -1.99 33.81 -7.80
C LEU A 73 -2.68 34.66 -8.86
N SER A 74 -4.00 34.81 -8.84
CA SER A 74 -4.73 35.67 -9.77
C SER A 74 -4.32 37.15 -9.59
N GLU A 75 -4.18 37.60 -8.35
CA GLU A 75 -3.71 38.95 -8.04
C GLU A 75 -2.24 39.19 -8.48
N VAL A 76 -1.36 38.22 -8.22
CA VAL A 76 0.06 38.29 -8.57
C VAL A 76 0.26 38.14 -10.09
N ALA A 77 -0.47 37.24 -10.75
CA ALA A 77 -0.39 37.03 -12.20
C ALA A 77 -0.89 38.24 -12.98
N LYS A 78 -1.93 38.94 -12.50
CA LYS A 78 -2.36 40.23 -13.06
C LYS A 78 -1.26 41.29 -12.96
N LYS A 79 -0.49 41.31 -11.87
CA LYS A 79 0.60 42.27 -11.67
C LYS A 79 1.87 41.91 -12.47
N ASN A 80 2.20 40.63 -12.59
CA ASN A 80 3.50 40.17 -13.06
C ASN A 80 3.49 39.42 -14.42
N LYS A 81 2.34 39.31 -15.09
CA LYS A 81 2.17 38.58 -16.38
C LYS A 81 2.70 37.13 -16.35
N VAL A 82 2.54 36.44 -15.21
CA VAL A 82 3.00 35.06 -15.05
C VAL A 82 2.02 34.11 -15.78
N THR A 83 2.56 33.16 -16.55
CA THR A 83 1.79 32.22 -17.37
C THR A 83 1.11 31.14 -16.51
N GLY A 84 -0.09 30.71 -16.91
CA GLY A 84 -0.94 29.79 -16.12
C GLY A 84 -0.32 28.44 -15.77
N PHE A 85 0.70 27.98 -16.52
CA PHE A 85 1.41 26.74 -16.22
C PHE A 85 2.22 26.81 -14.90
N LEU A 86 2.94 27.91 -14.66
CA LEU A 86 3.74 28.06 -13.43
C LEU A 86 2.84 28.23 -12.21
N SER A 87 1.71 28.92 -12.36
CA SER A 87 0.67 29.06 -11.34
C SER A 87 0.09 27.70 -10.94
N GLN A 88 -0.23 26.83 -11.91
CA GLN A 88 -0.72 25.47 -11.62
C GLN A 88 0.32 24.60 -10.91
N GLN A 89 1.60 24.69 -11.29
CA GLN A 89 2.66 23.96 -10.59
C GLN A 89 2.85 24.45 -9.16
N PHE A 90 2.74 25.76 -8.93
CA PHE A 90 2.80 26.34 -7.59
C PHE A 90 1.65 25.84 -6.70
N VAL A 91 0.41 25.86 -7.18
CA VAL A 91 -0.75 25.31 -6.43
C VAL A 91 -0.52 23.84 -6.10
N ARG A 92 -0.12 23.03 -7.09
CA ARG A 92 0.16 21.59 -6.89
C ARG A 92 1.25 21.33 -5.87
N TYR A 93 2.32 22.12 -5.89
CA TYR A 93 3.42 22.00 -4.93
C TYR A 93 2.94 22.30 -3.51
N ASN A 94 2.18 23.38 -3.32
CA ASN A 94 1.67 23.75 -1.99
C ASN A 94 0.60 22.79 -1.47
N LEU A 95 -0.18 22.16 -2.34
CA LEU A 95 -1.14 21.11 -1.97
C LEU A 95 -0.49 19.74 -1.70
N GLN A 96 0.82 19.58 -1.91
CA GLN A 96 1.47 18.27 -1.81
C GLN A 96 1.43 17.69 -0.38
N ALA A 97 1.56 18.53 0.64
CA ALA A 97 1.44 18.09 2.04
C ALA A 97 0.05 17.53 2.35
N TYR A 98 -1.01 18.24 1.93
CA TYR A 98 -2.40 17.77 2.07
C TYR A 98 -2.64 16.45 1.35
N ARG A 99 -2.14 16.32 0.12
CA ARG A 99 -2.27 15.07 -0.65
C ARG A 99 -1.57 13.89 0.00
N ARG A 100 -0.41 14.10 0.63
CA ARG A 100 0.31 13.05 1.38
C ARG A 100 -0.47 12.62 2.61
N SER A 101 -0.89 13.58 3.43
CA SER A 101 -1.66 13.30 4.65
C SER A 101 -3.00 12.60 4.33
N LEU A 102 -3.68 13.01 3.25
CA LEU A 102 -4.88 12.34 2.78
C LEU A 102 -4.58 10.89 2.33
N GLY A 103 -3.47 10.67 1.61
CA GLY A 103 -3.04 9.33 1.21
C GLY A 103 -2.78 8.41 2.40
N GLU A 104 -2.17 8.91 3.47
CA GLU A 104 -1.94 8.16 4.71
C GLU A 104 -3.28 7.78 5.38
N ASN A 105 -4.22 8.73 5.50
CA ASN A 105 -5.56 8.47 6.06
C ASN A 105 -6.36 7.46 5.23
N ILE A 106 -6.25 7.49 3.90
CA ILE A 106 -6.89 6.51 3.02
C ILE A 106 -6.36 5.10 3.32
N VAL A 107 -5.04 4.93 3.43
CA VAL A 107 -4.44 3.63 3.75
C VAL A 107 -4.84 3.17 5.15
N GLU A 108 -4.88 4.08 6.12
CA GLU A 108 -5.32 3.80 7.49
C GLU A 108 -6.79 3.33 7.55
N LEU A 109 -7.69 4.00 6.82
CA LEU A 109 -9.09 3.59 6.72
C LEU A 109 -9.21 2.16 6.17
N GLY A 110 -8.45 1.84 5.11
CA GLY A 110 -8.39 0.49 4.56
C GLY A 110 -7.92 -0.54 5.57
N ASN A 111 -6.86 -0.23 6.32
CA ASN A 111 -6.32 -1.10 7.37
C ASN A 111 -7.32 -1.34 8.52
N ARG A 112 -8.01 -0.29 8.96
CA ARG A 112 -9.02 -0.39 10.03
C ARG A 112 -10.13 -1.34 9.63
N ALA A 113 -10.62 -1.23 8.39
CA ALA A 113 -11.66 -2.11 7.88
C ALA A 113 -11.18 -3.56 7.67
N LEU A 114 -9.93 -3.74 7.27
CA LEU A 114 -9.31 -5.06 7.23
C LEU A 114 -9.30 -5.68 8.63
N HIS A 115 -8.88 -4.95 9.66
CA HIS A 115 -8.87 -5.43 11.04
C HIS A 115 -10.27 -5.77 11.58
N LEU A 116 -11.27 -4.94 11.29
CA LEU A 116 -12.66 -5.26 11.66
C LEU A 116 -13.14 -6.53 10.95
N THR A 117 -12.77 -6.71 9.68
CA THR A 117 -13.09 -7.94 8.93
C THR A 117 -12.40 -9.16 9.54
N GLU A 118 -11.12 -9.05 9.90
CA GLU A 118 -10.35 -10.12 10.57
C GLU A 118 -10.95 -10.48 11.93
N ALA A 119 -11.44 -9.49 12.67
CA ALA A 119 -12.14 -9.65 13.94
C ALA A 119 -13.59 -10.14 13.80
N LYS A 120 -14.07 -10.40 12.56
CA LYS A 120 -15.46 -10.78 12.25
C LYS A 120 -16.51 -9.78 12.79
N VAL A 121 -16.12 -8.51 12.92
CA VAL A 121 -17.03 -7.42 13.29
C VAL A 121 -17.75 -6.94 12.05
N ASP A 122 -19.07 -6.84 12.10
CA ASP A 122 -19.84 -6.26 11.00
C ASP A 122 -19.85 -4.73 11.11
N PHE A 123 -19.34 -4.08 10.07
CA PHE A 123 -19.21 -2.63 10.02
C PHE A 123 -19.88 -2.01 8.79
N CYS A 124 -20.29 -2.84 7.81
CA CYS A 124 -21.10 -2.41 6.67
C CYS A 124 -21.68 -3.61 5.89
N ASP A 125 -22.75 -3.36 5.14
CA ASP A 125 -23.42 -4.38 4.31
C ASP A 125 -22.76 -4.63 2.94
N SER A 126 -21.65 -3.94 2.62
CA SER A 126 -21.05 -4.06 1.28
C SER A 126 -20.26 -5.35 1.10
N ARG A 127 -20.81 -6.27 0.29
CA ARG A 127 -20.10 -7.49 -0.14
C ARG A 127 -18.79 -7.18 -0.86
N VAL A 128 -18.72 -6.05 -1.57
CA VAL A 128 -17.51 -5.61 -2.28
C VAL A 128 -16.41 -5.28 -1.29
N VAL A 129 -16.71 -4.52 -0.22
CA VAL A 129 -15.76 -4.22 0.86
C VAL A 129 -15.25 -5.52 1.49
N LYS A 130 -16.16 -6.42 1.89
CA LYS A 130 -15.80 -7.70 2.50
C LYS A 130 -14.90 -8.54 1.57
N GLY A 131 -15.20 -8.59 0.28
CA GLY A 131 -14.39 -9.29 -0.73
C GLY A 131 -13.02 -8.65 -0.96
N LEU A 132 -12.92 -7.32 -0.94
CA LEU A 132 -11.64 -6.61 -1.02
C LEU A 132 -10.79 -6.83 0.24
N CYS A 133 -11.38 -6.79 1.45
CA CYS A 133 -10.67 -7.09 2.69
C CYS A 133 -10.13 -8.53 2.70
N LYS A 134 -10.90 -9.52 2.23
CA LYS A 134 -10.42 -10.90 2.07
C LYS A 134 -9.20 -10.99 1.15
N ARG A 135 -9.21 -10.28 0.01
CA ARG A 135 -8.06 -10.21 -0.89
C ARG A 135 -6.86 -9.51 -0.26
N ALA A 136 -7.07 -8.38 0.42
CA ALA A 136 -6.00 -7.67 1.12
C ALA A 136 -5.34 -8.56 2.19
N ARG A 137 -6.15 -9.30 2.96
CA ARG A 137 -5.67 -10.28 3.94
C ARG A 137 -4.78 -11.33 3.31
N ARG A 138 -5.22 -11.92 2.18
CA ARG A 138 -4.45 -12.94 1.47
C ARG A 138 -3.09 -12.42 1.02
N TYR A 139 -3.05 -11.26 0.35
CA TYR A 139 -1.77 -10.66 -0.05
C TYR A 139 -0.85 -10.35 1.13
N LYS A 140 -1.41 -9.95 2.28
CA LYS A 140 -0.63 -9.73 3.50
C LYS A 140 -0.04 -11.02 4.04
N GLN A 141 -0.87 -12.07 4.18
CA GLN A 141 -0.42 -13.37 4.67
C GLN A 141 0.66 -13.98 3.79
N ASP A 142 0.50 -13.90 2.47
CA ASP A 142 1.48 -14.43 1.53
C ASP A 142 2.76 -13.58 1.53
N ALA A 143 2.66 -12.25 1.69
CA ALA A 143 3.82 -11.40 1.89
C ALA A 143 4.58 -11.79 3.17
N ASP A 144 3.88 -11.95 4.29
CA ASP A 144 4.48 -12.32 5.57
C ASP A 144 5.17 -13.70 5.48
N ALA A 145 4.55 -14.68 4.80
CA ALA A 145 5.16 -15.98 4.56
C ALA A 145 6.44 -15.92 3.70
N VAL A 146 6.43 -15.12 2.63
CA VAL A 146 7.61 -14.91 1.78
C VAL A 146 8.72 -14.19 2.55
N TRP A 147 8.37 -13.27 3.44
CA TRP A 147 9.33 -12.63 4.33
C TRP A 147 10.01 -13.64 5.25
N ASP A 148 9.22 -14.51 5.89
CA ASP A 148 9.73 -15.55 6.78
C ASP A 148 10.66 -16.54 6.03
N GLU A 149 10.28 -16.96 4.82
CA GLU A 149 11.12 -17.79 3.96
C GLU A 149 12.45 -17.10 3.65
N MET A 150 12.43 -15.81 3.33
CA MET A 150 13.64 -15.03 3.07
C MET A 150 14.55 -14.93 4.32
N VAL A 151 13.97 -14.78 5.51
CA VAL A 151 14.72 -14.76 6.78
C VAL A 151 15.37 -16.12 7.06
N ILE A 152 14.66 -17.22 6.86
CA ILE A 152 15.17 -18.58 7.02
C ILE A 152 16.34 -18.82 6.06
N LEU A 153 16.14 -18.53 4.77
CA LEU A 153 17.15 -18.70 3.73
C LEU A 153 18.42 -17.87 4.03
N HIS A 154 18.24 -16.66 4.56
CA HIS A 154 19.34 -15.80 4.96
C HIS A 154 20.14 -16.40 6.13
N LYS A 155 19.45 -16.99 7.12
CA LYS A 155 20.08 -17.66 8.26
C LYS A 155 20.88 -18.88 7.82
N GLU A 156 20.30 -19.74 6.98
CA GLU A 156 20.97 -20.92 6.42
C GLU A 156 22.22 -20.54 5.63
N ARG A 157 22.13 -19.48 4.82
CA ARG A 157 23.28 -18.94 4.07
C ARG A 157 24.38 -18.49 5.02
N ARG A 158 24.07 -17.83 6.15
CA ARG A 158 25.06 -17.41 7.15
C ARG A 158 25.73 -18.59 7.83
N GLU A 159 24.96 -19.61 8.18
CA GLU A 159 25.45 -20.84 8.82
C GLU A 159 26.35 -21.65 7.88
N SER A 160 26.12 -21.59 6.56
CA SER A 160 27.00 -22.22 5.56
C SER A 160 28.36 -21.53 5.32
N GLY A 161 28.64 -20.41 6.02
CA GLY A 161 29.92 -19.69 5.93
C GLY A 161 30.10 -18.82 4.68
N GLU A 162 29.08 -18.70 3.82
CA GLU A 162 29.12 -17.87 2.61
C GLU A 162 28.91 -16.37 2.92
N ARG A 163 29.95 -15.72 3.47
CA ARG A 163 29.97 -14.25 3.66
C ARG A 163 30.26 -13.53 2.34
N GLN A 164 29.34 -12.69 1.89
CA GLN A 164 29.61 -11.60 0.94
C GLN A 164 29.38 -10.27 1.65
N PRO A 165 29.95 -9.15 1.16
CA PRO A 165 29.73 -7.84 1.75
C PRO A 165 28.24 -7.51 1.83
N THR A 166 27.87 -6.80 2.90
CA THR A 166 26.51 -6.33 3.23
C THR A 166 25.82 -5.73 2.01
N SER A 167 25.09 -6.57 1.29
CA SER A 167 24.25 -6.13 0.16
C SER A 167 23.04 -5.38 0.70
N ALA A 168 22.43 -4.51 -0.12
CA ALA A 168 21.20 -3.80 0.26
C ALA A 168 20.10 -4.76 0.74
N LEU A 169 20.01 -5.95 0.14
CA LEU A 169 19.16 -7.07 0.54
C LEU A 169 19.45 -7.55 1.97
N GLU A 170 20.71 -7.81 2.30
CA GLU A 170 21.10 -8.25 3.65
C GLU A 170 20.79 -7.17 4.70
N TRP A 171 20.99 -5.90 4.36
CA TRP A 171 20.63 -4.79 5.25
C TRP A 171 19.11 -4.71 5.47
N ILE A 172 18.30 -4.92 4.43
CA ILE A 172 16.83 -4.98 4.54
C ILE A 172 16.40 -6.12 5.48
N ILE A 173 16.96 -7.31 5.31
CA ILE A 173 16.64 -8.49 6.13
C ILE A 173 17.03 -8.24 7.59
N ILE A 174 18.23 -7.71 7.86
CA ILE A 174 18.71 -7.39 9.22
C ILE A 174 17.84 -6.34 9.90
N LYS A 175 17.38 -5.33 9.16
CA LYS A 175 16.55 -4.26 9.71
C LYS A 175 15.11 -4.67 9.98
N GLY A 176 14.67 -5.80 9.42
CA GLY A 176 13.36 -6.39 9.68
C GLY A 176 12.24 -5.78 8.85
N ASP A 177 11.11 -6.50 8.82
CA ASP A 177 9.95 -6.21 7.97
C ASP A 177 9.42 -4.78 8.16
N SER A 178 9.22 -4.36 9.40
CA SER A 178 8.70 -3.01 9.71
C SER A 178 9.57 -1.89 9.12
N VAL A 179 10.90 -2.02 9.17
CA VAL A 179 11.81 -1.02 8.60
C VAL A 179 11.81 -1.10 7.07
N ALA A 180 11.77 -2.31 6.51
CA ALA A 180 11.69 -2.52 5.07
C ALA A 180 10.43 -1.87 4.48
N ARG A 181 9.26 -2.08 5.08
CA ARG A 181 7.99 -1.46 4.66
C ARG A 181 8.05 0.07 4.74
N LYS A 182 8.61 0.63 5.82
CA LYS A 182 8.81 2.10 5.97
C LYS A 182 9.76 2.69 4.92
N LEU A 183 10.76 1.94 4.48
CA LEU A 183 11.68 2.42 3.44
C LEU A 183 11.03 2.39 2.05
N LEU A 184 10.16 1.41 1.81
CA LEU A 184 9.40 1.29 0.57
C LEU A 184 8.21 2.26 0.50
N SER A 185 7.69 2.75 1.62
CA SER A 185 6.66 3.78 1.60
C SER A 185 7.19 5.16 1.15
N ASN A 186 8.49 5.43 1.33
CA ASN A 186 9.11 6.65 0.80
C ASN A 186 9.47 6.48 -0.69
N GLN A 187 8.77 7.20 -1.57
CA GLN A 187 8.94 7.08 -3.03
C GLN A 187 10.38 7.28 -3.52
N HIS A 188 11.15 8.21 -2.93
CA HIS A 188 12.52 8.48 -3.35
C HIS A 188 13.47 7.35 -2.93
N ILE A 189 13.35 6.90 -1.68
CA ILE A 189 14.14 5.79 -1.14
C ILE A 189 13.79 4.50 -1.88
N ARG A 190 12.49 4.24 -2.06
CA ARG A 190 11.96 3.10 -2.84
C ARG A 190 12.58 3.05 -4.22
N ASN A 191 12.48 4.10 -5.03
CA ASN A 191 12.98 4.06 -6.40
C ASN A 191 14.49 3.79 -6.48
N LYS A 192 15.26 4.36 -5.55
CA LYS A 192 16.71 4.10 -5.47
C LYS A 192 17.02 2.66 -5.03
N LEU A 193 16.29 2.16 -4.04
CA LEU A 193 16.42 0.80 -3.52
C LEU A 193 16.02 -0.24 -4.58
N LEU A 194 14.88 -0.04 -5.25
CA LEU A 194 14.38 -0.88 -6.33
C LEU A 194 15.36 -0.93 -7.50
N GLY A 195 15.98 0.20 -7.86
CA GLY A 195 17.04 0.24 -8.87
C GLY A 195 18.27 -0.59 -8.49
N VAL A 196 18.73 -0.49 -7.23
CA VAL A 196 19.85 -1.30 -6.71
C VAL A 196 19.50 -2.79 -6.65
N LEU A 197 18.24 -3.12 -6.38
CA LEU A 197 17.74 -4.49 -6.29
C LEU A 197 17.35 -5.08 -7.65
N GLY A 198 17.51 -4.34 -8.76
CA GLY A 198 17.13 -4.79 -10.10
C GLY A 198 15.63 -5.14 -10.22
N TRP A 199 14.78 -4.47 -9.44
CA TRP A 199 13.34 -4.64 -9.50
C TRP A 199 12.78 -4.18 -10.83
N LYS A 200 11.78 -4.92 -11.31
CA LYS A 200 11.08 -4.69 -12.56
C LYS A 200 9.57 -4.58 -12.28
N PRO A 201 8.88 -3.50 -12.70
CA PRO A 201 7.44 -3.33 -12.48
C PRO A 201 6.62 -4.54 -12.95
N GLU A 202 7.06 -5.21 -14.01
CA GLU A 202 6.42 -6.39 -14.62
C GLU A 202 6.35 -7.58 -13.64
N ALA A 203 7.19 -7.61 -12.61
CA ALA A 203 7.12 -8.62 -11.56
C ALA A 203 5.82 -8.51 -10.76
N LYS A 204 5.30 -7.30 -10.55
CA LYS A 204 4.00 -7.09 -9.89
C LYS A 204 2.86 -7.63 -10.75
N ASP A 205 2.87 -7.33 -12.04
CA ASP A 205 1.84 -7.79 -12.97
C ASP A 205 1.84 -9.32 -13.06
N ALA A 206 3.01 -9.95 -13.12
CA ALA A 206 3.14 -11.41 -13.11
C ALA A 206 2.56 -12.05 -11.84
N VAL A 207 2.80 -11.44 -10.66
CA VAL A 207 2.20 -11.90 -9.39
C VAL A 207 0.69 -11.73 -9.45
N GLU A 208 0.19 -10.59 -9.92
CA GLU A 208 -1.24 -10.35 -9.97
C GLU A 208 -1.97 -11.33 -10.90
N GLU A 209 -1.39 -11.65 -12.06
CA GLU A 209 -1.96 -12.63 -12.99
C GLU A 209 -1.98 -14.05 -12.43
N GLU A 210 -0.97 -14.45 -11.65
CA GLU A 210 -0.98 -15.73 -10.92
C GLU A 210 -2.16 -15.81 -9.94
N TYR A 211 -2.39 -14.74 -9.16
CA TYR A 211 -3.54 -14.70 -8.24
C TYR A 211 -4.87 -14.67 -8.97
N LYS A 212 -4.97 -13.96 -10.10
CA LYS A 212 -6.19 -14.00 -10.94
C LYS A 212 -6.45 -15.41 -11.46
N ALA A 213 -5.42 -16.12 -11.93
CA ALA A 213 -5.53 -17.49 -12.40
C ALA A 213 -5.97 -18.46 -11.29
N GLU A 214 -5.42 -18.32 -10.09
CA GLU A 214 -5.84 -19.10 -8.92
C GLU A 214 -7.28 -18.80 -8.48
N MET A 215 -7.72 -17.53 -8.55
CA MET A 215 -9.10 -17.16 -8.24
C MET A 215 -10.11 -17.65 -9.28
N VAL A 216 -9.70 -17.88 -10.54
CA VAL A 216 -10.55 -18.54 -11.55
C VAL A 216 -10.68 -20.03 -11.25
N GLN A 217 -9.64 -20.66 -10.70
CA GLN A 217 -9.65 -22.07 -10.32
C GLN A 217 -10.35 -22.33 -8.97
N ASN A 218 -10.42 -21.34 -8.08
CA ASN A 218 -11.07 -21.45 -6.77
C ASN A 218 -11.81 -20.14 -6.41
N PRO A 219 -12.99 -19.88 -7.02
CA PRO A 219 -13.65 -18.56 -7.00
C PRO A 219 -14.20 -18.14 -5.63
N LEU A 220 -14.38 -19.10 -4.72
CA LEU A 220 -14.70 -18.89 -3.32
C LEU A 220 -13.96 -20.00 -2.58
N GLY A 221 -13.03 -19.64 -1.70
CA GLY A 221 -12.66 -20.57 -0.64
C GLY A 221 -13.91 -20.82 0.19
N GLU A 222 -14.67 -21.83 -0.20
CA GLU A 222 -15.54 -22.56 0.71
C GLU A 222 -14.60 -23.12 1.76
N GLU A 223 -14.50 -22.40 2.89
CA GLU A 223 -14.12 -23.03 4.14
C GLU A 223 -15.10 -24.18 4.31
N GLY A 224 -14.62 -25.40 4.04
CA GLY A 224 -15.36 -26.61 4.37
C GLY A 224 -15.80 -26.50 5.81
N SER A 225 -17.11 -26.42 6.00
CA SER A 225 -17.73 -26.63 7.30
C SER A 225 -17.18 -27.94 7.86
N PRO A 226 -16.69 -28.00 9.10
CA PRO A 226 -16.46 -29.29 9.72
C PRO A 226 -17.85 -29.94 9.88
N GLU A 227 -18.10 -30.96 9.07
CA GLU A 227 -19.20 -31.89 9.34
C GLU A 227 -18.96 -32.57 10.69
N GLU A 228 -20.07 -32.73 11.39
CA GLU A 228 -20.28 -33.16 12.78
C GLU A 228 -19.64 -34.51 13.15
#